data_AF-A0A8T5I9M5-F1
#
_entry.id   AF-A0A8T5I9M5-F1
#
_cell.length_a   1.000
_cell.length_b   1.000
_cell.length_c   1.000
_cell.angle_alpha   90.00
_cell.angle_beta   90.00
_cell.angle_gamma   90.00
#
_symmetry.space_group_name_H-M   'P 1'
#
loop_
_entity.id
_entity.type
_entity.pdbx_description
1 polymer ?
#
loop_
_entity_poly.entity_id
_entity_poly.type
_entity_poly.pdbx_seq_one_letter_code
_entity_poly.pdbx_strand_id
1 'polypeptide(L)'
;MKKKAMQMAISTIILIILGIAILTGLIFMLVTQTGIFSDYLGTIQSETNVDVIASACDNLVLSEQSYSYCCEVNEVVTRTGDLRLTCDEFVGRNFVSDSRSLNCSAVSC
;
A
#
# COMPACT_ATOMS: atom_id res chain seq x y z
N MET A 1 45.86 -20.27 -30.75
CA MET A 1 44.44 -19.88 -30.92
C MET A 1 43.51 -20.43 -29.82
N LYS A 2 43.67 -21.67 -29.34
CA LYS A 2 42.82 -22.25 -28.25
C LYS A 2 42.80 -21.48 -26.92
N LYS A 3 43.91 -20.85 -26.52
CA LYS A 3 44.01 -20.08 -25.25
C LYS A 3 43.13 -18.82 -25.23
N LYS A 4 42.96 -18.13 -26.37
CA LYS A 4 42.13 -16.90 -26.45
C LYS A 4 40.63 -17.20 -26.37
N ALA A 5 40.18 -18.30 -26.98
CA ALA A 5 38.77 -18.74 -26.90
C ALA A 5 38.40 -19.17 -25.47
N MET A 6 39.31 -19.88 -24.79
CA MET A 6 39.12 -20.30 -23.39
C MET A 6 39.05 -19.10 -22.43
N GLN A 7 39.88 -18.08 -22.66
CA GLN A 7 39.91 -16.88 -21.82
C GLN A 7 38.64 -16.02 -21.99
N MET A 8 38.10 -15.94 -23.21
CA MET A 8 36.79 -15.30 -23.43
C MET A 8 35.67 -16.05 -22.71
N ALA A 9 35.60 -17.38 -22.81
CA ALA A 9 34.56 -18.18 -22.16
C ALA A 9 34.55 -18.00 -20.62
N ILE A 10 35.73 -17.97 -20.01
CA ILE A 10 35.87 -17.77 -18.55
C ILE A 10 35.39 -16.37 -18.14
N SER A 11 35.73 -15.33 -18.91
CA SER A 11 35.29 -13.96 -18.60
C SER A 11 33.77 -13.81 -18.66
N THR A 12 33.10 -14.44 -19.63
CA THR A 12 31.64 -14.45 -19.71
C THR A 12 30.97 -15.20 -18.55
N ILE A 13 31.54 -16.32 -18.12
CA ILE A 13 30.99 -17.08 -16.98
C ILE A 13 31.07 -16.24 -15.69
N ILE A 14 32.18 -15.54 -15.47
CA ILE A 14 32.36 -14.65 -14.32
C ILE A 14 31.32 -13.52 -14.35
N LEU A 15 31.09 -12.90 -15.51
CA LEU A 15 30.10 -11.83 -15.66
C LEU A 15 28.67 -12.31 -15.38
N ILE A 16 28.30 -13.53 -15.80
CA ILE A 16 26.98 -14.11 -15.52
C ILE A 16 26.81 -14.32 -14.02
N ILE A 17 27.81 -14.89 -13.34
CA ILE A 17 27.76 -15.13 -11.90
C ILE A 17 27.67 -13.80 -11.12
N LEU A 18 28.44 -12.80 -11.53
CA LEU A 18 28.40 -11.46 -10.91
C LEU A 18 27.03 -10.80 -11.11
N GLY A 19 26.45 -10.90 -12.30
CA GLY A 19 25.12 -10.38 -12.60
C GLY A 19 24.04 -11.04 -11.73
N ILE A 20 24.09 -12.36 -11.57
CA ILE A 20 23.15 -13.09 -10.70
C ILE A 20 23.32 -12.64 -9.25
N ALA A 21 24.56 -12.51 -8.75
CA ALA A 21 24.84 -12.10 -7.38
C ALA A 21 24.31 -10.69 -7.06
N ILE A 22 24.42 -9.75 -8.00
CA ILE A 22 23.87 -8.40 -7.86
C ILE A 22 22.34 -8.48 -7.82
N LEU A 23 21.73 -9.29 -8.69
CA LEU A 23 20.28 -9.42 -8.78
C LEU A 23 19.68 -10.01 -7.49
N THR A 24 20.30 -11.05 -6.92
CA THR A 24 19.90 -11.59 -5.61
C THR A 24 20.10 -10.58 -4.48
N GLY A 25 21.19 -9.81 -4.51
CA GLY A 25 21.42 -8.73 -3.54
C GLY A 25 20.32 -7.67 -3.57
N LEU A 26 19.92 -7.23 -4.76
CA LEU A 26 18.83 -6.25 -4.94
C LEU A 26 17.48 -6.80 -4.46
N ILE A 27 17.15 -8.04 -4.81
CA ILE A 27 15.90 -8.69 -4.35
C ILE A 27 15.89 -8.80 -2.83
N PHE A 28 16.99 -9.26 -2.22
CA PHE A 28 17.08 -9.38 -0.77
C PHE A 28 16.93 -8.03 -0.08
N MET A 29 17.58 -6.98 -0.60
CA MET A 29 17.46 -5.61 -0.09
C MET A 29 16.03 -5.08 -0.22
N LEU A 30 15.36 -5.31 -1.34
CA LEU A 30 13.96 -4.89 -1.54
C LEU A 30 13.04 -5.61 -0.55
N VAL A 31 13.15 -6.94 -0.43
CA VAL A 31 12.30 -7.76 0.44
C VAL A 31 12.48 -7.37 1.91
N THR A 32 13.72 -7.19 2.36
CA THR A 32 14.01 -6.76 3.74
C THR A 32 13.53 -5.34 4.03
N GLN A 33 13.69 -4.40 3.09
CA GLN A 33 13.13 -3.06 3.25
C GLN A 33 11.60 -3.07 3.25
N THR A 34 10.95 -3.84 2.38
CA THR A 34 9.48 -3.90 2.34
C THR A 34 8.87 -4.44 3.64
N GLY A 35 9.53 -5.40 4.30
CA GLY A 35 9.07 -5.91 5.60
C GLY A 35 9.17 -4.88 6.72
N ILE A 36 10.26 -4.11 6.76
CA ILE A 36 10.43 -3.02 7.74
C ILE A 36 9.47 -1.87 7.45
N PHE A 37 9.24 -1.56 6.18
CA PHE A 37 8.33 -0.49 5.77
C PHE A 37 6.86 -0.87 6.04
N SER A 38 6.48 -2.13 5.81
CA SER A 38 5.14 -2.64 6.14
C SER A 38 4.90 -2.69 7.65
N ASP A 39 5.90 -3.10 8.44
CA ASP A 39 5.79 -3.10 9.90
C ASP A 39 5.74 -1.67 10.45
N TYR A 40 6.54 -0.76 9.91
CA TYR A 40 6.51 0.65 10.32
C TYR A 40 5.17 1.32 9.97
N LEU A 41 4.65 1.05 8.76
CA LEU A 41 3.31 1.49 8.38
C LEU A 41 2.25 0.87 9.29
N GLY A 42 2.29 -0.44 9.55
CA GLY A 42 1.35 -1.13 10.43
C GLY A 42 1.39 -0.65 11.89
N THR A 43 2.57 -0.25 12.39
CA THR A 43 2.74 0.30 13.74
C THR A 43 2.16 1.71 13.83
N ILE A 44 2.34 2.55 12.80
CA ILE A 44 1.74 3.90 12.74
C ILE A 44 0.22 3.81 12.51
N GLN A 45 -0.24 2.86 11.69
CA GLN A 45 -1.67 2.59 11.46
C GLN A 45 -2.40 2.13 12.72
N SER A 46 -1.69 1.46 13.64
CA SER A 46 -2.28 0.94 14.88
C SER A 46 -2.62 2.03 15.91
N GLU A 47 -2.00 3.21 15.85
CA GLU A 47 -2.33 4.29 16.79
C GLU A 47 -3.56 5.09 16.34
N THR A 48 -3.68 5.36 15.04
CA THR A 48 -4.88 5.91 14.41
C THR A 48 -4.84 5.63 12.90
N ASN A 49 -5.90 5.05 12.33
CA ASN A 49 -5.97 4.79 10.88
C ASN A 49 -6.84 5.82 10.11
N VAL A 50 -7.21 6.91 10.78
CA VAL A 50 -8.13 7.95 10.28
C VAL A 50 -7.73 8.47 8.89
N ASP A 51 -6.46 8.82 8.70
CA ASP A 51 -5.97 9.35 7.41
C ASP A 51 -6.00 8.29 6.30
N VAL A 52 -5.79 7.02 6.63
CA VAL A 52 -5.84 5.93 5.65
C VAL A 52 -7.26 5.68 5.21
N ILE A 53 -8.21 5.66 6.16
CA ILE A 53 -9.63 5.52 5.85
C ILE A 53 -10.12 6.72 5.04
N ALA A 54 -9.68 7.95 5.37
CA ALA A 54 -10.01 9.13 4.58
C ALA A 54 -9.54 9.03 3.13
N SER A 55 -8.28 8.61 2.92
CA SER A 55 -7.73 8.36 1.59
C SER A 55 -8.46 7.24 0.85
N ALA A 56 -8.82 6.15 1.54
CA ALA A 56 -9.60 5.06 0.96
C ALA A 56 -10.99 5.55 0.50
N CYS A 57 -11.68 6.33 1.33
CA CYS A 57 -12.97 6.91 0.99
C CYS A 57 -12.87 7.87 -0.21
N ASP A 58 -11.84 8.72 -0.28
CA ASP A 58 -11.65 9.62 -1.44
C ASP A 58 -11.37 8.83 -2.74
N ASN A 59 -10.61 7.73 -2.65
CA ASN A 59 -10.38 6.82 -3.78
C ASN A 59 -11.67 6.13 -4.25
N LEU A 60 -12.55 5.72 -3.34
CA LEU A 60 -13.84 5.13 -3.69
C LEU A 60 -14.76 6.15 -4.38
N VAL A 61 -14.74 7.41 -3.93
CA VAL A 61 -15.44 8.53 -4.60
C VAL A 61 -14.88 8.77 -5.99
N LEU A 62 -13.55 8.82 -6.14
CA LEU A 62 -12.88 8.96 -7.44
C LEU A 62 -13.18 7.81 -8.40
N SER A 63 -13.36 6.61 -7.86
CA SER A 63 -13.68 5.40 -8.62
C SER A 63 -15.18 5.23 -8.87
N GLU A 64 -16.01 6.20 -8.46
CA GLU A 64 -17.48 6.18 -8.55
C GLU A 64 -18.12 4.91 -7.95
N GLN A 65 -17.47 4.31 -6.95
CA GLN A 65 -17.95 3.09 -6.28
C GLN A 65 -18.96 3.41 -5.19
N SER A 66 -20.16 3.84 -5.61
CA SER A 66 -21.21 4.36 -4.74
C SER A 66 -21.73 3.40 -3.69
N TYR A 67 -21.77 2.12 -4.00
CA TYR A 67 -22.14 1.11 -3.01
C TYR A 67 -21.06 0.96 -1.93
N SER A 68 -19.78 0.89 -2.31
CA SER A 68 -18.69 0.71 -1.35
C SER A 68 -18.50 1.90 -0.43
N TYR A 69 -18.59 3.15 -0.91
CA TYR A 69 -18.46 4.30 -0.01
C TYR A 69 -19.70 4.51 0.88
N CYS A 70 -20.90 4.08 0.48
CA CYS A 70 -22.12 4.27 1.29
C CYS A 70 -22.43 3.10 2.23
N CYS A 71 -22.17 1.87 1.81
CA CYS A 71 -22.69 0.67 2.48
C CYS A 71 -21.61 -0.17 3.15
N GLU A 72 -20.36 -0.04 2.72
CA GLU A 72 -19.27 -0.82 3.28
C GLU A 72 -18.76 -0.19 4.58
N VAL A 73 -18.75 -0.99 5.64
CA VAL A 73 -18.37 -0.54 6.97
C VAL A 73 -16.87 -0.69 7.13
N ASN A 74 -16.20 0.43 7.35
CA ASN A 74 -14.76 0.47 7.61
C ASN A 74 -14.49 0.45 9.12
N GLU A 75 -13.42 -0.23 9.51
CA GLU A 75 -12.92 -0.20 10.87
C GLU A 75 -12.00 1.01 11.03
N VAL A 76 -12.41 1.96 11.88
CA VAL A 76 -11.73 3.23 12.16
C VAL A 76 -11.15 3.17 13.57
N VAL A 77 -9.84 2.96 13.65
CA VAL A 77 -9.06 2.98 14.87
C VAL A 77 -8.77 4.44 15.23
N THR A 78 -9.29 4.87 16.37
CA THR A 78 -9.04 6.20 16.94
C THR A 78 -8.38 6.07 18.31
N ARG A 79 -7.78 7.16 18.82
CA ARG A 79 -7.21 7.17 20.18
C ARG A 79 -8.23 6.86 21.28
N THR A 80 -9.51 7.00 21.00
CA THR A 80 -10.62 6.76 21.94
C THR A 80 -11.22 5.36 21.82
N GLY A 81 -10.76 4.55 20.87
CA GLY A 81 -11.25 3.19 20.62
C GLY A 81 -11.58 2.96 19.15
N ASP A 82 -11.89 1.70 18.84
CA ASP A 82 -12.23 1.26 17.49
C ASP A 82 -13.70 1.54 17.20
N LEU A 83 -13.97 2.23 16.10
CA LEU A 83 -15.30 2.50 15.59
C LEU A 83 -15.50 1.76 14.28
N ARG A 84 -16.73 1.33 14.00
CA ARG A 84 -17.12 0.76 12.72
C ARG A 84 -18.04 1.76 12.05
N LEU A 85 -17.56 2.40 10.98
CA LEU A 85 -18.23 3.52 10.33
C LEU A 85 -18.21 3.34 8.81
N THR A 86 -19.29 3.71 8.13
CA THR A 86 -19.25 3.89 6.67
C THR A 86 -18.48 5.15 6.29
N CYS A 87 -18.10 5.34 5.02
CA CYS A 87 -17.43 6.58 4.61
C CYS A 87 -18.33 7.81 4.82
N ASP A 88 -19.65 7.66 4.65
CA ASP A 88 -20.62 8.72 4.92
C ASP A 88 -20.63 9.14 6.41
N GLU A 89 -20.68 8.16 7.32
CA GLU A 89 -20.62 8.39 8.76
C GLU A 89 -19.25 8.93 9.20
N PHE A 90 -18.18 8.51 8.54
CA PHE A 90 -16.82 8.98 8.78
C PHE A 90 -16.67 10.47 8.41
N VAL A 91 -17.20 10.88 7.26
CA VAL A 91 -17.21 12.28 6.82
C VAL A 91 -18.11 13.14 7.71
N GLY A 92 -19.30 12.64 8.08
CA GLY A 92 -20.23 13.35 8.97
C GLY A 92 -19.66 13.64 10.37
N ARG A 93 -18.64 12.88 10.81
CA ARG A 93 -17.94 13.10 12.09
C ARG A 93 -16.77 14.08 12.01
N ASN A 94 -16.50 14.70 10.86
CA ASN A 94 -15.42 15.68 10.64
C ASN A 94 -14.04 15.17 11.07
N PHE A 95 -13.76 13.88 10.89
CA PHE A 95 -12.41 13.35 11.15
C PHE A 95 -11.36 13.98 10.23
N VAL A 96 -11.76 14.42 9.03
CA VAL A 96 -10.91 15.11 8.06
C VAL A 96 -11.66 16.31 7.50
N SER A 97 -10.99 17.46 7.42
CA SER A 97 -11.57 18.75 7.06
C SER A 97 -11.93 18.91 5.57
N ASP A 98 -11.53 17.97 4.73
CA ASP A 98 -11.50 18.14 3.26
C ASP A 98 -12.05 16.92 2.51
N SER A 99 -13.08 16.28 3.06
CA SER A 99 -13.73 15.16 2.38
C SER A 99 -14.71 15.65 1.31
N ARG A 100 -14.62 15.09 0.10
CA ARG A 100 -15.56 15.38 -0.98
C ARG A 100 -16.98 14.99 -0.56
N SER A 101 -17.97 15.77 -1.01
CA SER A 101 -19.37 15.48 -0.73
C SER A 101 -19.75 14.08 -1.26
N LEU A 102 -20.03 13.15 -0.36
CA LEU A 102 -20.53 11.82 -0.68
C LEU A 102 -22.02 11.93 -1.05
N ASN A 103 -22.42 11.34 -2.18
CA ASN A 103 -23.81 11.31 -2.59
C ASN A 103 -24.37 9.91 -2.33
N CYS A 104 -24.80 9.67 -1.09
CA CYS A 104 -25.39 8.40 -0.65
C CYS A 104 -26.93 8.39 -0.72
N SER A 105 -27.56 9.53 -1.02
CA SER A 105 -29.03 9.67 -1.00
C SER A 105 -29.76 8.81 -2.04
N ALA A 106 -29.07 8.35 -3.08
CA ALA A 106 -29.63 7.51 -4.14
C ALA A 106 -29.20 6.03 -4.06
N VAL A 107 -28.36 5.67 -3.08
CA VAL A 107 -27.79 4.32 -2.95
C VAL A 107 -28.54 3.59 -1.83
N SER A 108 -29.13 2.42 -2.15
CA SER A 108 -29.72 1.56 -1.13
C SER A 108 -28.67 0.57 -0.64
N CYS A 109 -28.34 0.71 0.64
CA CYS A 109 -27.83 -0.34 1.50
C CYS A 109 -29.05 -1.04 2.17
#